data_AF-A0A0F9NPC0-F1
#
_entry.id   AF-A0A0F9NPC0-F1
#
_cell.length_a   1.000
_cell.length_b   1.000
_cell.length_c   1.000
_cell.angle_alpha   90.00
_cell.angle_beta   90.00
_cell.angle_gamma   90.00
#
_symmetry.space_group_name_H-M   'P 1'
#
loop_
_entity.id
_entity.type
_entity.pdbx_description
1 polymer ?
#
loop_
_entity_poly.entity_id
_entity_poly.type
_entity_poly.pdbx_seq_one_letter_code
_entity_poly.pdbx_strand_id
1 'polypeptide(L)' 'MEKLEVKLSENWIKKLQELPETGMGYQLVDLTLINGKIFKYAIVLNCSIVILEEKIDVSQIEKIELSEL' A
#
# COMPACT_ATOMS: atom_id res chain seq x y z
N MET A 1 -14.38 11.32 5.83
CA MET A 1 -13.62 11.30 4.56
C MET A 1 -13.90 9.97 3.90
N GLU A 2 -14.12 9.95 2.60
CA GLU A 2 -14.43 8.72 1.85
C GLU A 2 -13.14 7.89 1.71
N LYS A 3 -13.18 6.62 2.12
CA LYS A 3 -12.05 5.70 1.94
C LYS A 3 -12.13 5.12 0.54
N LEU A 4 -11.03 5.19 -0.19
CA LEU A 4 -10.92 4.73 -1.57
C LEU A 4 -10.04 3.49 -1.64
N GLU A 5 -10.53 2.50 -2.37
CA GLU A 5 -9.79 1.27 -2.67
C GLU A 5 -9.00 1.43 -3.95
N VAL A 6 -7.70 1.21 -3.88
CA VAL A 6 -6.79 1.26 -5.02
C VAL A 6 -6.15 -0.11 -5.21
N LYS A 7 -6.36 -0.72 -6.37
CA LYS A 7 -5.75 -2.01 -6.71
C LYS A 7 -4.29 -1.82 -7.08
N LEU A 8 -3.38 -2.50 -6.39
CA LEU A 8 -1.96 -2.45 -6.65
C LEU A 8 -1.59 -3.20 -7.94
N SER A 9 -0.48 -2.81 -8.55
CA SER A 9 0.10 -3.52 -9.70
C SER A 9 0.69 -4.87 -9.27
N GLU A 10 0.82 -5.82 -10.19
CA GLU A 10 1.36 -7.16 -9.90
C GLU A 10 2.75 -7.13 -9.27
N ASN A 11 3.59 -6.16 -9.65
CA ASN A 11 4.93 -6.00 -9.06
C ASN A 11 4.86 -5.68 -7.57
N TRP A 12 3.93 -4.80 -7.17
CA TRP A 12 3.71 -4.45 -5.78
C TRP A 12 3.07 -5.59 -4.99
N ILE A 13 2.13 -6.31 -5.61
CA ILE A 13 1.51 -7.50 -5.01
C ILE A 13 2.58 -8.54 -4.67
N LYS A 14 3.45 -8.89 -5.63
CA LYS A 14 4.55 -9.86 -5.41
C LYS A 14 5.48 -9.40 -4.30
N LYS A 15 5.88 -8.12 -4.31
CA LYS A 15 6.72 -7.56 -3.26
C LYS A 15 6.08 -7.69 -1.87
N LEU A 16 4.78 -7.42 -1.76
CA LEU A 16 4.06 -7.50 -0.48
C LEU A 16 3.86 -8.94 -0.01
N GLN A 17 3.70 -9.89 -0.93
CA GLN A 17 3.65 -11.32 -0.63
C GLN A 17 4.98 -11.88 -0.11
N GLU A 18 6.10 -11.27 -0.49
CA GLU A 18 7.44 -11.63 0.01
C GLU A 18 7.74 -11.03 1.40
N LEU A 19 6.96 -10.03 1.82
CA LEU A 19 7.09 -9.41 3.13
C LEU A 19 6.33 -10.23 4.19
N PRO A 20 6.81 -10.26 5.45
CA PRO A 20 6.14 -11.00 6.50
C PRO A 20 4.69 -10.53 6.66
N GLU A 21 3.74 -11.43 6.46
CA GLU A 21 2.32 -11.18 6.69
C GLU A 21 2.00 -11.51 8.16
N THR A 22 1.21 -10.66 8.83
CA THR A 22 0.81 -10.85 10.23
C THR A 22 -0.25 -11.95 10.41
N GLY A 23 -0.60 -12.69 9.35
CA GLY A 23 -1.59 -13.76 9.37
C GLY A 23 -3.04 -13.29 9.48
N MET A 24 -3.32 -11.99 9.37
CA MET A 24 -4.66 -11.39 9.50
C MET A 24 -5.30 -10.98 8.16
N GLY A 25 -4.62 -11.21 7.02
CA GLY A 25 -5.12 -10.83 5.70
C GLY A 25 -4.95 -9.34 5.36
N TYR A 26 -4.15 -8.60 6.13
CA TYR A 26 -3.76 -7.24 5.82
C TYR A 26 -2.36 -6.88 6.34
N GLN A 27 -1.76 -5.86 5.73
CA GLN A 27 -0.49 -5.25 6.14
C GLN A 27 -0.68 -3.74 6.33
N LEU A 28 0.05 -3.15 7.28
CA LEU A 28 0.21 -1.71 7.38
C LEU A 28 1.48 -1.31 6.63
N VAL A 29 1.36 -0.38 5.69
CA VAL A 29 2.45 0.05 4.83
C VAL A 29 2.56 1.56 4.76
N ASP A 30 3.79 2.03 4.58
CA ASP A 30 4.05 3.39 4.14
C ASP A 30 4.22 3.38 2.60
N LEU A 31 3.45 4.24 1.92
CA LEU A 31 3.53 4.45 0.48
C LEU A 31 4.21 5.77 0.18
N THR A 32 5.28 5.75 -0.60
CA THR A 32 5.89 6.97 -1.15
C THR A 32 5.57 7.07 -2.63
N LEU A 33 5.02 8.21 -3.06
CA LEU A 33 4.81 8.54 -4.46
C LEU A 33 6.05 9.22 -5.04
N ILE A 34 6.23 9.15 -6.37
CA ILE A 34 7.35 9.78 -7.10
C ILE A 34 7.46 11.30 -6.89
N ASN A 35 6.37 11.96 -6.46
CA ASN A 35 6.36 13.39 -6.13
C ASN A 35 6.81 13.68 -4.69
N GLY A 36 7.24 12.66 -3.94
CA GLY A 36 7.65 12.75 -2.54
C GLY A 36 6.51 12.72 -1.53
N LYS A 37 5.25 12.61 -1.95
CA LYS A 37 4.11 12.48 -1.02
C LYS A 37 4.15 11.10 -0.37
N ILE A 38 3.93 11.07 0.95
CA ILE A 38 3.93 9.84 1.75
C ILE A 38 2.55 9.62 2.38
N PHE A 39 1.99 8.43 2.19
CA PHE A 39 0.85 7.94 2.96
C PHE A 39 1.37 6.97 4.02
N LYS A 40 1.24 7.34 5.29
CA LYS A 40 1.69 6.51 6.40
C LYS A 40 0.59 5.60 6.91
N TYR A 41 0.97 4.41 7.38
CA TYR A 41 0.05 3.43 8.00
C TYR A 41 -1.15 3.09 7.11
N ALA A 42 -0.96 3.06 5.80
CA ALA A 42 -2.00 2.66 4.86
C ALA A 42 -2.29 1.16 5.00
N ILE A 43 -3.56 0.79 4.98
CA ILE A 43 -3.97 -0.62 5.09
C ILE A 43 -3.94 -1.23 3.69
N VAL A 44 -3.18 -2.31 3.52
CA VAL A 44 -3.23 -3.17 2.33
C VAL A 44 -3.92 -4.48 2.67
N LEU A 45 -5.07 -4.73 2.03
CA LEU A 45 -5.81 -5.99 2.15
C LEU A 45 -5.29 -7.01 1.13
N ASN A 46 -5.06 -8.25 1.58
CA ASN A 46 -4.65 -9.38 0.75
C ASN A 46 -3.54 -9.04 -0.26
N CYS A 47 -2.54 -8.26 0.20
CA CYS A 47 -1.42 -7.76 -0.60
C CYS A 47 -1.79 -6.96 -1.88
N SER A 48 -3.05 -6.62 -2.12
CA SER A 48 -3.52 -6.21 -3.45
C SER A 48 -4.40 -4.99 -3.48
N ILE A 49 -5.04 -4.62 -2.37
CA ILE A 49 -5.92 -3.45 -2.31
C ILE A 49 -5.42 -2.53 -1.21
N VAL A 50 -4.98 -1.33 -1.56
CA VAL A 50 -4.63 -0.31 -0.57
C VAL A 50 -5.80 0.63 -0.33
N ILE A 51 -6.06 0.94 0.94
CA ILE A 51 -7.12 1.85 1.38
C ILE A 51 -6.50 3.21 1.67
N LEU A 52 -6.93 4.24 0.93
CA LEU A 52 -6.43 5.61 1.03
C LEU A 52 -7.57 6.63 1.18
N GLU A 53 -7.24 7.83 1.63
CA GLU A 53 -8.19 8.96 1.72
C GLU A 53 -8.33 9.73 0.39
N GLU A 54 -7.49 9.41 -0.60
CA GLU A 54 -7.51 10.01 -1.92
C GLU A 54 -7.19 9.00 -3.01
N LYS A 55 -7.64 9.27 -4.23
CA LYS A 55 -7.34 8.46 -5.40
C LYS A 55 -5.94 8.77 -5.88
N ILE A 56 -5.13 7.74 -6.07
CA ILE A 56 -3.80 7.84 -6.70
C ILE A 56 -3.76 7.02 -7.99
N ASP A 57 -2.84 7.39 -8.88
CA ASP A 57 -2.40 6.49 -9.95
C ASP A 57 -1.30 5.58 -9.39
N VAL A 58 -1.53 4.27 -9.48
CA VAL A 58 -0.61 3.22 -9.00
C VAL A 58 0.75 3.28 -9.69
N SER A 59 0.80 3.81 -10.92
CA SER A 59 2.05 4.04 -11.65
C SER A 59 2.98 5.03 -10.94
N GLN A 60 2.41 5.87 -10.07
CA GLN A 60 3.13 6.92 -9.34
C GLN A 60 3.71 6.43 -8.02
N ILE A 61 3.45 5.18 -7.62
CA ILE A 61 4.05 4.60 -6.41
C ILE A 61 5.52 4.34 -6.69
N GLU A 62 6.39 5.00 -5.93
CA GLU A 62 7.84 4.83 -5.98
C GLU A 62 8.30 3.74 -5.01
N LYS A 63 7.73 3.73 -3.80
CA LYS A 63 8.13 2.81 -2.72
C LYS A 63 6.93 2.36 -1.89
N ILE A 64 6.95 1.07 -1.53
CA ILE A 64 6.09 0.46 -0.52
C ILE A 64 6.98 -0.28 0.47
N GLU A 65 6.79 -0.03 1.76
CA GLU A 65 7.47 -0.67 2.89
C GLU A 65 6.50 -0.91 4.05
N LEU A 66 6.75 -1.94 4.87
CA LEU A 66 5.95 -2.15 6.08
C LEU A 66 6.13 -0.95 7.02
N SER A 67 5.02 -0.46 7.57
CA SER A 67 5.10 0.62 8.56
C SER A 67 5.72 0.09 9.85
N GLU A 68 6.73 0.79 10.36
CA GLU A 68 7.26 0.55 11.71
C GLU A 68 6.31 1.21 12.74
N LEU A 69 5.92 0.43 13.75
CA LEU A 69 5.07 0.89 14.86
C LEU A 69 5.89 1.57 15.96
#